data_AF-A0AAU0PRX4-F1
#
_entry.id   AF-A0AAU0PRX4-F1
#
_cell.length_a   1.000
_cell.length_b   1.000
_cell.length_c   1.000
_cell.angle_alpha   90.00
_cell.angle_beta   90.00
_cell.angle_gamma   90.00
#
_symmetry.space_group_name_H-M   'P 1'
#
loop_
_entity.id
_entity.type
_entity.pdbx_description
1 polymer ?
#
loop_
_entity_poly.entity_id
_entity_poly.type
_entity_poly.pdbx_seq_one_letter_code
_entity_poly.pdbx_strand_id
1 'polypeptide(L)' 'MATAMQKDVLIELLSGTMIDIRNITSPTISKDKTQLKLMRSAVYSLPCLKINYNEYIERIEKIRLRYGINN' A
#
# COMPACT_ATOMS: atom_id res chain seq x y z
N MET A 1 1.20 -1.86 -15.84
CA MET A 1 1.15 -0.39 -15.97
C MET A 1 -0.18 0.08 -15.40
N ALA A 2 -0.21 1.19 -14.66
CA ALA A 2 -1.43 1.69 -14.02
C ALA A 2 -2.12 2.78 -14.87
N THR A 3 -3.43 2.93 -14.76
CA THR A 3 -4.18 4.13 -15.18
C THR A 3 -4.12 5.22 -14.10
N ALA A 4 -4.57 6.44 -14.42
CA ALA A 4 -4.69 7.51 -13.42
C ALA A 4 -5.64 7.11 -12.27
N MET A 5 -6.83 6.60 -12.61
CA MET A 5 -7.79 6.08 -11.64
C MET A 5 -7.20 4.97 -10.76
N GLN A 6 -6.42 4.06 -11.34
CA GLN A 6 -5.74 3.02 -10.58
C GLN A 6 -4.70 3.58 -9.60
N LYS A 7 -4.05 4.70 -9.91
CA LYS A 7 -3.18 5.38 -8.94
C LYS A 7 -3.97 5.96 -7.77
N ASP A 8 -5.14 6.54 -8.04
CA ASP A 8 -6.01 7.10 -6.99
C ASP A 8 -6.48 5.98 -6.05
N VAL A 9 -6.93 4.84 -6.60
CA VAL A 9 -7.28 3.65 -5.82
C VAL A 9 -6.11 3.15 -4.96
N LEU A 10 -4.89 3.11 -5.52
CA LEU A 10 -3.71 2.71 -4.75
C LEU A 10 -3.42 3.68 -3.59
N ILE A 11 -3.57 4.99 -3.79
CA ILE A 11 -3.35 6.00 -2.76
C ILE A 11 -4.32 5.80 -1.59
N GLU A 12 -5.61 5.59 -1.89
CA GLU A 12 -6.64 5.33 -0.89
C GLU A 12 -6.35 4.05 -0.12
N LEU A 13 -6.09 2.94 -0.83
CA LEU A 13 -5.82 1.64 -0.20
C LEU A 13 -4.56 1.66 0.68
N LEU A 14 -3.49 2.32 0.23
CA LEU A 14 -2.26 2.47 1.02
C LEU A 14 -2.52 3.29 2.29
N SER A 15 -3.29 4.38 2.17
CA SER A 15 -3.60 5.26 3.29
C SER A 15 -4.51 4.56 4.31
N GLY A 16 -5.56 3.88 3.85
CA GLY A 16 -6.43 3.05 4.68
C GLY A 16 -5.66 1.96 5.41
N THR A 17 -4.81 1.21 4.70
CA THR A 17 -3.99 0.15 5.32
C THR A 17 -3.07 0.69 6.41
N MET A 18 -2.46 1.87 6.22
CA MET A 18 -1.64 2.49 7.27
C MET A 18 -2.45 2.90 8.50
N ILE A 19 -3.71 3.29 8.32
CA ILE A 19 -4.64 3.61 9.42
C ILE A 19 -5.01 2.34 10.17
N ASP A 20 -5.41 1.29 9.46
CA ASP A 20 -5.82 0.01 10.03
C ASP A 20 -4.73 -0.58 10.93
N ILE A 21 -3.46 -0.52 10.49
CA ILE A 21 -2.33 -1.07 11.23
C ILE A 21 -1.70 -0.09 12.23
N ARG A 22 -2.26 1.11 12.40
CA ARG A 22 -1.61 2.20 13.16
C ARG A 22 -1.30 1.79 14.60
N ASN A 23 -2.24 1.12 15.25
CA ASN A 23 -2.19 0.77 16.67
C ASN A 23 -1.77 -0.69 16.93
N ILE A 24 -1.38 -1.42 15.88
CA ILE A 24 -0.91 -2.80 16.02
C ILE A 24 0.53 -2.82 16.55
N THR A 25 0.76 -3.63 17.58
CA THR A 25 2.10 -3.92 18.09
C THR A 25 2.58 -5.25 17.51
N SER A 26 3.58 -5.20 16.63
CA SER A 26 4.19 -6.38 16.02
C SER A 26 5.66 -6.10 15.69
N PRO A 27 6.57 -7.09 15.81
CA PRO A 27 7.98 -6.90 15.47
C PRO A 27 8.22 -6.40 14.04
N THR A 28 7.32 -6.70 13.10
CA THR A 28 7.46 -6.30 11.69
C THR A 28 6.76 -4.98 11.36
N ILE A 29 5.97 -4.40 12.28
CA ILE A 29 5.08 -3.27 11.99
C ILE A 29 5.82 -2.05 11.44
N SER A 30 6.99 -1.73 11.99
CA SER A 30 7.77 -0.58 11.56
C SER A 30 8.29 -0.74 10.14
N LYS A 31 8.66 -1.96 9.76
CA LYS A 31 9.12 -2.30 8.40
C LYS A 31 7.96 -2.16 7.41
N ASP A 32 6.80 -2.74 7.72
CA ASP A 32 5.63 -2.71 6.84
C ASP A 32 5.08 -1.29 6.67
N LYS A 33 5.02 -0.49 7.75
CA LYS A 33 4.68 0.94 7.68
C LYS A 33 5.65 1.73 6.79
N THR A 34 6.94 1.43 6.85
CA THR A 34 7.94 2.06 5.99
C THR A 34 7.72 1.68 4.53
N GLN A 35 7.46 0.40 4.25
CA GLN A 35 7.17 -0.07 2.90
C GLN A 35 5.92 0.60 2.31
N LEU A 36 4.82 0.68 3.07
CA LEU A 36 3.60 1.37 2.63
C LEU A 36 3.85 2.85 2.33
N LYS A 37 4.65 3.55 3.15
CA LYS A 37 5.04 4.95 2.91
C LYS A 37 5.85 5.10 1.62
N LEU A 38 6.82 4.22 1.38
CA LEU A 38 7.63 4.22 0.16
C LEU A 38 6.77 3.96 -1.08
N MET A 39 5.89 2.97 -1.02
CA MET A 39 4.94 2.68 -2.09
C MET A 39 4.04 3.88 -2.37
N ARG A 40 3.50 4.54 -1.34
CA ARG A 40 2.67 5.73 -1.51
C ARG A 40 3.44 6.88 -2.16
N SER A 41 4.68 7.11 -1.74
CA SER A 41 5.56 8.10 -2.35
C SER A 41 5.83 7.80 -3.83
N ALA A 42 6.04 6.53 -4.17
CA ALA A 42 6.23 6.11 -5.56
C ALA A 42 4.98 6.35 -6.40
N VAL A 43 3.79 6.03 -5.88
CA VAL A 43 2.53 6.32 -6.59
C VAL A 43 2.37 7.82 -6.84
N TYR A 44 2.67 8.70 -5.89
CA TYR A 44 2.59 10.14 -6.15
C TYR A 44 3.62 10.63 -7.19
N SER A 45 4.88 10.19 -7.07
CA SER A 45 6.00 10.77 -7.82
C SER A 45 6.21 10.18 -9.22
N LEU A 46 5.86 8.91 -9.45
CA LEU A 46 6.14 8.23 -10.70
C LEU A 46 4.97 8.34 -11.70
N PRO A 47 5.26 8.39 -13.01
CA PRO A 47 4.22 8.36 -14.03
C PRO A 47 3.51 7.00 -14.04
N CYS A 48 2.25 6.99 -14.50
CA CYS A 48 1.40 5.81 -14.67
C CYS A 48 2.12 4.62 -15.34
N LEU A 49 2.93 4.91 -16.35
CA LEU A 49 3.78 3.97 -17.10
C LEU A 49 4.72 3.12 -16.23
N LYS A 50 5.14 3.66 -15.09
CA LYS A 50 6.13 3.04 -14.18
C LYS A 50 5.49 2.33 -13.00
N ILE A 51 4.17 2.42 -12.81
CA ILE A 51 3.47 1.77 -11.72
C ILE A 51 2.84 0.47 -12.22
N ASN A 52 3.16 -0.65 -11.57
CA ASN A 52 2.50 -1.92 -11.81
C ASN A 52 1.35 -2.11 -10.80
N TYR A 53 0.12 -1.83 -11.23
CA TYR A 53 -1.05 -1.85 -10.35
C TYR A 53 -1.23 -3.19 -9.62
N ASN A 54 -1.25 -4.31 -10.36
CA ASN A 54 -1.50 -5.63 -9.78
C ASN A 54 -0.44 -6.02 -8.75
N GLU A 55 0.83 -5.72 -9.03
CA GLU A 55 1.92 -6.00 -8.09
C GLU A 55 1.82 -5.15 -6.82
N TYR A 56 1.39 -3.89 -6.94
CA TYR A 56 1.17 -3.03 -5.78
C TYR A 56 -0.01 -3.55 -4.94
N ILE A 57 -1.12 -3.92 -5.56
CA ILE A 57 -2.28 -4.52 -4.88
C ILE A 57 -1.85 -5.78 -4.12
N GLU A 58 -1.21 -6.74 -4.80
CA GLU A 58 -0.78 -7.99 -4.17
C GLU A 58 0.15 -7.74 -2.97
N ARG A 59 1.07 -6.78 -3.07
CA ARG A 59 1.95 -6.39 -1.97
C ARG A 59 1.19 -5.78 -0.80
N ILE A 60 0.20 -4.92 -1.06
CA ILE A 60 -0.62 -4.30 -0.02
C ILE A 60 -1.50 -5.35 0.66
N GLU A 61 -2.13 -6.23 -0.12
CA GLU A 61 -2.97 -7.32 0.40
C GLU A 61 -2.18 -8.28 1.28
N LYS A 62 -0.94 -8.64 0.89
CA LYS A 62 -0.05 -9.46 1.75
C LYS A 62 0.22 -8.80 3.11
N ILE A 63 0.33 -7.48 3.16
CA ILE A 63 0.48 -6.74 4.42
C ILE A 63 -0.84 -6.75 5.20
N ARG A 64 -1.98 -6.47 4.56
CA ARG A 64 -3.31 -6.48 5.18
C ARG A 64 -3.63 -7.84 5.81
N LEU A 65 -3.41 -8.92 5.07
CA LEU A 65 -3.61 -10.31 5.51
C LEU A 65 -2.77 -10.66 6.73
N ARG A 66 -1.50 -10.22 6.78
CA ARG A 66 -0.61 -10.44 7.94
C ARG A 66 -1.19 -9.89 9.24
N TYR A 67 -1.99 -8.83 9.14
CA TYR A 67 -2.61 -8.15 10.27
C TYR A 67 -4.09 -8.50 10.45
N GLY A 68 -4.60 -9.51 9.73
CA GLY A 68 -5.99 -9.95 9.83
C GLY A 68 -7.01 -8.93 9.32
N ILE A 69 -6.56 -7.98 8.48
CA ILE A 69 -7.44 -6.97 7.88
C ILE A 69 -8.05 -7.57 6.61
N ASN A 70 -9.29 -8.04 6.72
CA ASN A 70 -10.08 -8.48 5.58
C ASN A 70 -11.00 -7.33 5.14
N ASN A 71 -11.06 -7.08 3.82
CA ASN A 71 -12.07 -6.21 3.22
C ASN A 71 -13.40 -6.96 3.12
#